data_AF-A0A8S0YIF4-F1
#
_entry.id   AF-A0A8S0YIF4-F1
#
_cell.length_a   1.000
_cell.length_b   1.000
_cell.length_c   1.000
_cell.angle_alpha   90.00
_cell.angle_beta   90.00
_cell.angle_gamma   90.00
#
_symmetry.space_group_name_H-M   'P 1'
#
loop_
_entity.id
_entity.type
_entity.pdbx_description
1 polymer ?
#
loop_
_entity_poly.entity_id
_entity_poly.type
_entity_poly.pdbx_seq_one_letter_code
_entity_poly.pdbx_strand_id
1 'polypeptide(L)'
;MSNCDNCSSRAACGKNQDECNFILPKYGGIKHIIGIMSGKGGVGKSTVTGILAVKLKAAGYKVGVLDGDITGPSMPRFFGINDKRADIIQIDEEQQVKFLPVETSFGIKVISLNLLTEKEEQPVIWRGPMIAGVLKQMYSDTEWGELDYLLIDMPPGTGDVALTIMQEFPLEGVVIVSTPQDMVSMIVKKVVIMAEEMDVNVIGVVENMSYVKCSNCGEKIKLFSKKSAEEQAQYLGLKLLEEMPVNSELVESMENGKVESYIGNSHDYNDLLDNLIALSK
;
A
#
# COMPACT_ATOMS: atom_id res chain seq x y z
N MET A 1 -24.85 6.59 17.45
CA MET A 1 -25.41 6.01 16.20
C MET A 1 -24.66 6.65 15.05
N SER A 2 -23.50 6.10 14.70
CA SER A 2 -22.68 6.54 13.57
C SER A 2 -23.38 6.13 12.26
N ASN A 3 -23.58 7.10 11.37
CA ASN A 3 -24.26 6.88 10.09
C ASN A 3 -23.42 5.96 9.19
N CYS A 4 -23.94 4.75 8.95
CA CYS A 4 -23.42 3.74 8.02
C CYS A 4 -23.66 4.08 6.53
N ASP A 5 -24.09 5.31 6.20
CA ASP A 5 -24.58 5.63 4.86
C ASP A 5 -23.48 5.87 3.81
N ASN A 6 -22.22 6.03 4.23
CA ASN A 6 -21.08 6.31 3.33
C ASN A 6 -20.02 5.19 3.30
N CYS A 7 -20.30 4.01 3.86
CA CYS A 7 -19.36 2.90 3.90
C CYS A 7 -19.46 2.04 2.63
N SER A 8 -18.35 1.89 1.90
CA SER A 8 -18.18 0.98 0.76
C SER A 8 -18.32 -0.51 1.15
N SER A 9 -18.24 -0.81 2.44
CA SER A 9 -18.42 -2.16 3.00
C SER A 9 -19.87 -2.67 2.98
N ARG A 10 -20.85 -1.96 2.39
CA ARG A 10 -22.20 -2.52 2.18
C ARG A 10 -22.18 -3.85 1.41
N ALA A 11 -21.17 -4.07 0.55
CA ALA A 11 -21.00 -5.34 -0.17
C ALA A 11 -20.38 -6.46 0.69
N ALA A 12 -19.55 -6.12 1.69
CA ALA A 12 -18.93 -7.06 2.63
C ALA A 12 -19.78 -7.30 3.90
N CYS A 13 -20.76 -6.45 4.17
CA CYS A 13 -21.75 -6.66 5.23
C CYS A 13 -22.78 -7.70 4.77
N GLY A 14 -22.50 -8.97 5.08
CA GLY A 14 -23.50 -10.03 5.07
C GLY A 14 -24.74 -9.66 5.90
N LYS A 15 -25.85 -10.38 5.66
CA LYS A 15 -27.23 -10.11 6.12
C LYS A 15 -27.49 -9.95 7.64
N ASN A 16 -26.48 -9.85 8.50
CA ASN A 16 -26.61 -9.55 9.92
C ASN A 16 -25.79 -8.32 10.27
N GLN A 17 -26.46 -7.21 10.58
CA GLN A 17 -25.85 -5.91 10.90
C GLN A 17 -25.08 -5.88 12.25
N ASP A 18 -25.04 -7.00 12.98
CA ASP A 18 -24.48 -7.09 14.34
C ASP A 18 -23.10 -7.79 14.45
N GLU A 19 -22.48 -8.22 13.34
CA GLU A 19 -21.18 -8.97 13.35
C GLU A 19 -20.08 -8.33 12.49
N CYS A 20 -20.13 -7.02 12.21
CA CYS A 20 -19.05 -6.36 11.48
C CYS A 20 -17.94 -5.92 12.45
N ASN A 21 -16.93 -6.77 12.65
CA ASN A 21 -15.79 -6.53 13.55
C ASN A 21 -14.70 -5.63 12.97
N PHE A 22 -14.94 -4.95 11.83
CA PHE A 22 -13.94 -4.07 11.24
C PHE A 22 -13.74 -2.81 12.09
N ILE A 23 -12.48 -2.41 12.23
CA ILE A 23 -12.11 -1.13 12.79
C ILE A 23 -12.46 -0.07 11.74
N LEU A 24 -12.95 1.09 12.21
CA LEU A 24 -13.22 2.24 11.35
C LEU A 24 -12.41 3.46 11.80
N PRO A 25 -12.04 4.36 10.88
CA PRO A 25 -11.40 5.62 11.22
C PRO A 25 -12.32 6.48 12.10
N LYS A 26 -11.77 7.07 13.16
CA LYS A 26 -12.50 8.00 14.05
C LYS A 26 -12.61 9.40 13.45
N TYR A 27 -11.64 9.80 12.63
CA TYR A 27 -11.47 11.16 12.13
C TYR A 27 -11.48 11.20 10.59
N GLY A 28 -12.69 11.10 10.02
CA GLY A 28 -12.95 11.19 8.58
C GLY A 28 -13.59 9.93 7.97
N GLY A 29 -13.94 10.01 6.69
CA GLY A 29 -14.47 8.90 5.88
C GLY A 29 -13.51 8.47 4.77
N ILE A 30 -13.39 7.16 4.55
CA ILE A 30 -12.55 6.58 3.49
C ILE A 30 -13.42 5.75 2.56
N LYS A 31 -13.43 6.07 1.26
CA LYS A 31 -14.27 5.36 0.28
C LYS A 31 -13.67 4.02 -0.14
N HIS A 32 -12.38 3.99 -0.50
CA HIS A 32 -11.72 2.78 -0.98
C HIS A 32 -10.47 2.49 -0.15
N ILE A 33 -10.34 1.27 0.38
CA ILE A 33 -9.16 0.82 1.12
C ILE A 33 -8.53 -0.35 0.38
N ILE A 34 -7.29 -0.17 -0.08
CA ILE A 34 -6.58 -1.14 -0.90
C ILE A 34 -5.27 -1.50 -0.22
N GLY A 35 -5.06 -2.78 0.06
CA GLY A 35 -3.80 -3.30 0.58
C GLY A 35 -2.81 -3.59 -0.54
N ILE A 36 -1.55 -3.22 -0.36
CA ILE A 36 -0.47 -3.57 -1.29
C ILE A 36 0.45 -4.55 -0.58
N MET A 37 0.58 -5.77 -1.11
CA MET A 37 1.23 -6.88 -0.42
C MET A 37 2.27 -7.56 -1.30
N SER A 38 3.28 -8.19 -0.68
CA SER A 38 4.27 -9.00 -1.38
C SER A 38 4.59 -10.29 -0.65
N GLY A 39 5.05 -11.30 -1.39
CA GLY A 39 5.52 -12.56 -0.80
C GLY A 39 6.82 -12.42 0.01
N LYS A 40 7.70 -11.51 -0.40
CA LYS A 40 9.01 -11.27 0.23
C LYS A 40 9.36 -9.79 0.27
N GLY A 41 10.31 -9.43 1.13
CA GLY A 41 10.94 -8.11 1.13
C GLY A 41 11.78 -7.88 -0.14
N GLY A 42 11.94 -6.61 -0.52
CA GLY A 42 12.83 -6.21 -1.62
C GLY A 42 12.26 -6.35 -3.04
N VAL A 43 10.98 -6.67 -3.22
CA VAL A 43 10.32 -6.69 -4.55
C VAL A 43 9.85 -5.31 -5.04
N GLY A 44 10.02 -4.27 -4.22
CA GLY A 44 9.55 -2.92 -4.53
C GLY A 44 8.06 -2.67 -4.24
N LYS A 45 7.46 -3.44 -3.32
CA LYS A 45 6.08 -3.25 -2.82
C LYS A 45 5.79 -1.78 -2.50
N SER A 46 6.61 -1.19 -1.64
CA SER A 46 6.55 0.20 -1.22
C SER A 46 6.64 1.19 -2.40
N THR A 47 7.51 0.90 -3.38
CA THR A 47 7.63 1.71 -4.61
C THR A 47 6.32 1.68 -5.41
N VAL A 48 5.69 0.52 -5.55
CA VAL A 48 4.40 0.38 -6.23
C VAL A 48 3.30 1.11 -5.47
N THR A 49 3.26 1.01 -4.14
CA THR A 49 2.33 1.76 -3.28
C THR A 49 2.45 3.27 -3.53
N GLY A 50 3.68 3.79 -3.52
CA GLY A 50 3.95 5.20 -3.77
C GLY A 50 3.59 5.67 -5.18
N ILE A 51 3.86 4.85 -6.20
CA ILE A 51 3.45 5.12 -7.60
C ILE A 51 1.94 5.22 -7.71
N LEU A 52 1.21 4.24 -7.17
CA LEU A 52 -0.25 4.26 -7.15
C LEU A 52 -0.79 5.49 -6.42
N ALA A 53 -0.21 5.86 -5.28
CA ALA A 53 -0.64 7.02 -4.52
C ALA A 53 -0.48 8.32 -5.33
N VAL A 54 0.67 8.51 -5.98
CA VAL A 54 0.94 9.68 -6.82
C VAL A 54 0.02 9.70 -8.03
N LYS A 55 -0.23 8.55 -8.66
CA LYS A 55 -1.12 8.45 -9.83
C LYS A 55 -2.58 8.74 -9.49
N LEU A 56 -3.10 8.19 -8.40
CA LEU A 56 -4.43 8.53 -7.90
C LEU A 56 -4.52 10.03 -7.57
N LYS A 57 -3.50 10.61 -6.93
CA LYS A 57 -3.49 12.03 -6.60
C LYS A 57 -3.46 12.91 -7.86
N ALA A 58 -2.65 12.56 -8.86
CA ALA A 58 -2.57 13.24 -10.14
C ALA A 58 -3.88 13.15 -10.94
N ALA A 59 -4.64 12.07 -10.76
CA ALA A 59 -5.98 11.91 -11.32
C ALA A 59 -7.07 12.70 -10.56
N GLY A 60 -6.71 13.42 -9.49
CA GLY A 60 -7.61 14.31 -8.74
C GLY A 60 -8.26 13.71 -7.50
N TYR A 61 -7.89 12.48 -7.11
CA TYR A 61 -8.43 11.84 -5.91
C TYR A 61 -7.78 12.36 -4.61
N LYS A 62 -8.51 12.29 -3.50
CA LYS A 62 -7.96 12.48 -2.16
C LYS A 62 -7.35 11.17 -1.67
N VAL A 63 -6.04 11.18 -1.43
CA VAL A 63 -5.27 9.95 -1.19
C VAL A 63 -4.56 9.99 0.17
N GLY A 64 -4.67 8.89 0.90
CA GLY A 64 -3.86 8.58 2.06
C GLY A 64 -2.98 7.35 1.84
N VAL A 65 -1.87 7.27 2.56
CA VAL A 65 -0.97 6.12 2.62
C VAL A 65 -0.71 5.77 4.08
N LEU A 66 -1.02 4.52 4.43
CA LEU A 66 -0.68 3.91 5.72
C LEU A 66 0.50 2.97 5.52
N ASP A 67 1.64 3.28 6.12
CA ASP A 67 2.83 2.43 6.09
C ASP A 67 2.73 1.33 7.17
N GLY A 68 2.36 0.12 6.74
CA GLY A 68 2.31 -1.07 7.58
C GLY A 68 3.62 -1.85 7.62
N ASP A 69 4.63 -1.46 6.84
CA ASP A 69 5.96 -2.06 6.83
C ASP A 69 6.83 -1.47 7.94
N ILE A 70 6.43 -1.77 9.18
CA ILE A 70 6.95 -1.15 10.40
C ILE A 70 8.45 -1.38 10.62
N THR A 71 9.06 -2.34 9.91
CA THR A 71 10.49 -2.64 10.00
C THR A 71 11.38 -1.77 9.12
N GLY A 72 10.82 -0.94 8.23
CA GLY A 72 11.61 -0.08 7.36
C GLY A 72 10.99 1.30 7.13
N PRO A 73 11.79 2.37 6.97
CA PRO A 73 11.31 3.71 6.62
C PRO A 73 10.95 3.79 5.14
N SER A 74 9.97 2.99 4.71
CA SER A 74 9.71 2.78 3.29
C SER A 74 8.95 3.96 2.65
N MET A 75 7.81 4.36 3.22
CA MET A 75 6.95 5.42 2.67
C MET A 75 7.51 6.82 2.90
N PRO A 76 8.00 7.19 4.11
CA PRO A 76 8.61 8.49 4.31
C PRO A 76 9.79 8.75 3.37
N ARG A 77 10.59 7.72 3.11
CA ARG A 77 11.73 7.81 2.20
C ARG A 77 11.30 7.93 0.76
N PHE A 78 10.28 7.16 0.36
CA PHE A 78 9.72 7.28 -0.97
C PHE A 78 9.30 8.72 -1.25
N PHE A 79 8.51 9.34 -0.37
CA PHE A 79 8.00 10.70 -0.58
C PHE A 79 8.99 11.83 -0.24
N GLY A 80 10.20 11.52 0.20
CA GLY A 80 11.19 12.55 0.59
C GLY A 80 10.76 13.35 1.82
N ILE A 81 10.08 12.72 2.78
CA ILE A 81 9.56 13.34 4.01
C ILE A 81 10.17 12.76 5.29
N ASN A 82 11.34 12.09 5.21
CA ASN A 82 12.02 11.49 6.36
C ASN A 82 12.31 12.49 7.49
N ASP A 83 12.50 13.75 7.13
CA ASP A 83 12.86 14.84 8.00
C ASP A 83 11.64 15.42 8.73
N LYS A 84 10.43 15.03 8.31
CA LYS A 84 9.17 15.48 8.91
C LYS A 84 8.73 14.55 10.02
N ARG A 85 7.90 15.05 10.93
CA ARG A 85 7.27 14.25 12.00
C ARG A 85 5.76 14.48 11.99
N ALA A 86 5.02 13.43 12.30
CA ALA A 86 3.58 13.51 12.52
C ALA A 86 3.34 14.05 13.92
N ASP A 87 2.44 15.02 14.06
CA ASP A 87 2.06 15.54 15.37
C ASP A 87 1.14 14.56 16.09
N ILE A 88 1.37 14.41 17.40
CA ILE A 88 0.54 13.59 18.28
C ILE A 88 -0.20 14.54 19.22
N ILE A 89 -1.52 14.64 19.05
CA ILE A 89 -2.39 15.51 19.86
C ILE A 89 -3.07 14.64 20.92
N GLN A 90 -3.02 15.07 22.18
CA GLN A 90 -3.86 14.51 23.25
C GLN A 90 -5.21 15.21 23.23
N ILE A 91 -6.29 14.44 23.15
CA ILE A 91 -7.65 14.98 22.97
C ILE A 91 -8.40 15.11 24.30
N ASP A 92 -8.03 14.33 25.31
CA ASP A 92 -8.69 14.30 26.62
C ASP A 92 -7.73 13.97 27.78
N GLU A 93 -8.27 14.03 28.99
CA GLU A 93 -7.59 13.60 30.22
C GLU A 93 -7.40 12.07 30.29
N GLU A 94 -8.04 11.30 29.39
CA GLU A 94 -8.00 9.84 29.32
C GLU A 94 -6.87 9.29 28.43
N GLN A 95 -5.92 10.15 28.03
CA GLN A 95 -4.76 9.80 27.20
C GLN A 95 -5.12 9.33 25.78
N GLN A 96 -6.28 9.69 25.23
CA GLN A 96 -6.56 9.42 23.82
C GLN A 96 -5.68 10.29 22.92
N VAL A 97 -4.97 9.63 22.01
CA VAL A 97 -4.09 10.26 21.03
C VAL A 97 -4.80 10.40 19.69
N LYS A 98 -4.50 11.48 18.98
CA LYS A 98 -4.83 11.68 17.57
C LYS A 98 -3.58 11.99 16.80
N PHE A 99 -3.38 11.28 15.71
CA PHE A 99 -2.25 11.50 14.82
C PHE A 99 -2.63 12.49 13.72
N LEU A 100 -1.82 13.52 13.53
CA LEU A 100 -1.89 14.35 12.34
C LEU A 100 -0.95 13.76 11.28
N PRO A 101 -1.47 13.27 10.14
CA PRO A 101 -0.62 12.68 9.12
C PRO A 101 0.26 13.75 8.48
N VAL A 102 1.43 13.34 8.00
CA VAL A 102 2.32 14.23 7.26
C VAL A 102 1.84 14.34 5.83
N GLU A 103 1.72 15.56 5.32
CA GLU A 103 1.40 15.78 3.90
C GLU A 103 2.66 15.87 3.03
N THR A 104 2.62 15.16 1.90
CA THR A 104 3.65 15.24 0.85
C THR A 104 3.55 16.54 0.05
N SER A 105 4.47 16.78 -0.89
CA SER A 105 4.43 17.99 -1.71
C SER A 105 3.19 18.05 -2.61
N PHE A 106 2.64 16.90 -2.98
CA PHE A 106 1.41 16.79 -3.76
C PHE A 106 0.15 16.79 -2.87
N GLY A 107 0.29 16.76 -1.54
CA GLY A 107 -0.85 16.71 -0.60
C GLY A 107 -1.44 15.31 -0.45
N ILE A 108 -0.59 14.27 -0.49
CA ILE A 108 -0.93 12.90 -0.08
C ILE A 108 -0.71 12.83 1.43
N LYS A 109 -1.68 12.29 2.18
CA LYS A 109 -1.55 12.12 3.64
C LYS A 109 -0.80 10.84 3.95
N VAL A 110 0.28 10.90 4.72
CA VAL A 110 1.11 9.74 5.04
C VAL A 110 1.22 9.58 6.55
N ILE A 111 0.98 8.35 7.02
CA ILE A 111 1.31 7.96 8.38
C ILE A 111 2.21 6.72 8.34
N SER A 112 3.30 6.77 9.11
CA SER A 112 4.29 5.71 9.25
C SER A 112 4.83 5.76 10.66
N LEU A 113 5.23 4.62 11.22
CA LEU A 113 5.90 4.60 12.51
C LEU A 113 7.15 5.50 12.51
N ASN A 114 7.89 5.57 11.41
CA ASN A 114 9.10 6.40 11.31
C ASN A 114 8.80 7.91 11.34
N LEU A 115 7.56 8.31 11.05
CA LEU A 115 7.13 9.70 11.22
C LEU A 115 6.72 10.01 12.67
N LEU A 116 6.44 8.98 13.47
CA LEU A 116 6.07 9.08 14.88
C LEU A 116 7.26 8.91 15.83
N THR A 117 8.39 8.37 15.35
CA THR A 117 9.59 8.15 16.15
C THR A 117 10.65 9.23 15.88
N GLU A 118 11.20 9.84 16.93
CA GLU A 118 12.25 10.86 16.79
C GLU A 118 13.62 10.27 16.41
N LYS A 119 13.86 8.98 16.71
CA LYS A 119 15.18 8.33 16.54
C LYS A 119 15.07 7.01 15.76
N GLU A 120 15.50 7.03 14.50
CA GLU A 120 15.55 5.85 13.62
C GLU A 120 16.53 4.76 14.11
N GLU A 121 17.55 5.13 14.90
CA GLU A 121 18.66 4.22 15.26
C GLU A 121 18.48 3.47 16.60
N GLN A 122 17.40 3.70 17.35
CA GLN A 122 17.19 2.95 18.60
C GLN A 122 16.50 1.62 18.31
N PRO A 123 17.09 0.46 18.66
CA PRO A 123 16.47 -0.83 18.46
C PRO A 123 15.30 -0.98 19.45
N VAL A 124 14.13 -0.50 19.05
CA VAL A 124 12.89 -0.79 19.76
C VAL A 124 12.52 -2.23 19.44
N ILE A 125 12.49 -3.09 20.46
CA ILE A 125 12.07 -4.49 20.28
C ILE A 125 10.56 -4.50 20.10
N TRP A 126 10.13 -4.44 18.85
CA TRP A 126 8.73 -4.53 18.49
C TRP A 126 8.29 -5.99 18.50
N ARG A 127 7.41 -6.38 19.43
CA ARG A 127 6.74 -7.69 19.40
C ARG A 127 5.51 -7.61 18.50
N GLY A 128 5.22 -8.66 17.74
CA GLY A 128 4.11 -8.71 16.76
C GLY A 128 2.77 -8.10 17.24
N PRO A 129 2.26 -8.47 18.43
CA PRO A 129 1.01 -7.89 18.94
C PRO A 129 1.06 -6.39 19.19
N MET A 130 2.23 -5.83 19.57
CA MET A 130 2.39 -4.39 19.74
C MET A 130 2.38 -3.67 18.39
N ILE A 131 3.03 -4.26 17.39
CA ILE A 131 3.06 -3.74 16.01
C ILE A 131 1.64 -3.67 15.44
N ALA A 132 0.89 -4.76 15.59
CA ALA A 132 -0.51 -4.83 15.19
C ALA A 132 -1.36 -3.77 15.91
N GLY A 133 -1.18 -3.60 17.23
CA GLY A 133 -1.88 -2.57 18.01
C GLY A 133 -1.58 -1.15 17.55
N VAL A 134 -0.31 -0.81 17.31
CA VAL A 134 0.09 0.50 16.80
C VAL A 134 -0.46 0.74 15.40
N LEU A 135 -0.44 -0.27 14.53
CA LEU A 135 -1.00 -0.13 13.18
C LEU A 135 -2.50 0.14 13.21
N LYS A 136 -3.24 -0.53 14.10
CA LYS A 136 -4.67 -0.26 14.32
C LYS A 136 -4.90 1.18 14.77
N GLN A 137 -4.08 1.70 15.69
CA GLN A 137 -4.15 3.10 16.13
C GLN A 137 -3.79 4.07 15.01
N MET A 138 -2.73 3.82 14.25
CA MET A 138 -2.37 4.63 13.09
C MET A 138 -3.47 4.65 12.03
N TYR A 139 -4.26 3.58 11.91
CA TYR A 139 -5.43 3.56 11.06
C TYR A 139 -6.63 4.31 11.66
N SER A 140 -7.00 4.00 12.90
CA SER A 140 -8.25 4.50 13.51
C SER A 140 -8.13 5.93 14.05
N ASP A 141 -6.99 6.29 14.63
CA ASP A 141 -6.78 7.53 15.39
C ASP A 141 -6.10 8.64 14.55
N THR A 142 -5.83 8.40 13.28
CA THR A 142 -5.29 9.42 12.36
C THR A 142 -6.37 10.32 11.79
N GLU A 143 -6.09 11.63 11.69
CA GLU A 143 -6.92 12.64 11.02
C GLU A 143 -6.83 12.52 9.48
N TRP A 144 -7.47 11.48 8.96
CA TRP A 144 -7.57 11.25 7.53
C TRP A 144 -8.43 12.30 6.83
N GLY A 145 -9.46 12.82 7.50
CA GLY A 145 -10.51 13.59 6.85
C GLY A 145 -11.20 12.75 5.76
N GLU A 146 -11.80 13.39 4.77
CA GLU A 146 -12.43 12.68 3.65
C GLU A 146 -11.38 12.22 2.63
N LEU A 147 -11.23 10.91 2.46
CA LEU A 147 -10.38 10.28 1.46
C LEU A 147 -11.19 9.50 0.43
N ASP A 148 -10.78 9.57 -0.84
CA ASP A 148 -11.27 8.67 -1.86
C ASP A 148 -10.54 7.33 -1.79
N TYR A 149 -9.22 7.35 -1.58
CA TYR A 149 -8.39 6.14 -1.48
C TYR A 149 -7.46 6.19 -0.27
N LEU A 150 -7.42 5.09 0.48
CA LEU A 150 -6.34 4.78 1.42
C LEU A 150 -5.58 3.56 0.89
N LEU A 151 -4.30 3.74 0.58
CA LEU A 151 -3.40 2.64 0.26
C LEU A 151 -2.66 2.19 1.52
N ILE A 152 -2.64 0.88 1.78
CA ILE A 152 -1.92 0.30 2.91
C ILE A 152 -0.70 -0.43 2.38
N ASP A 153 0.50 0.08 2.67
CA ASP A 153 1.75 -0.63 2.37
C ASP A 153 1.92 -1.77 3.37
N MET A 154 1.37 -2.95 3.06
CA MET A 154 1.30 -4.07 4.00
C MET A 154 2.71 -4.59 4.31
N PRO A 155 2.96 -5.19 5.48
CA PRO A 155 4.23 -5.88 5.74
C PRO A 155 4.43 -7.04 4.74
N PRO A 156 5.69 -7.43 4.44
CA PRO A 156 5.96 -8.53 3.53
C PRO A 156 5.60 -9.90 4.13
N GLY A 157 5.21 -10.83 3.26
CA GLY A 157 4.93 -12.23 3.62
C GLY A 157 3.62 -12.40 4.40
N THR A 158 3.41 -13.59 4.95
CA THR A 158 2.14 -14.02 5.57
C THR A 158 2.17 -13.95 7.10
N GLY A 159 2.75 -12.88 7.66
CA GLY A 159 2.90 -12.72 9.11
C GLY A 159 1.62 -12.21 9.80
N ASP A 160 1.60 -12.26 11.14
CA ASP A 160 0.43 -11.88 11.96
C ASP A 160 -0.08 -10.46 11.68
N VAL A 161 0.80 -9.52 11.34
CA VAL A 161 0.41 -8.14 11.04
C VAL A 161 -0.35 -8.07 9.72
N ALA A 162 0.05 -8.83 8.69
CA ALA A 162 -0.70 -8.90 7.43
C ALA A 162 -2.08 -9.53 7.64
N LEU A 163 -2.16 -10.60 8.45
CA LEU A 163 -3.43 -11.23 8.83
C LEU A 163 -4.34 -10.27 9.60
N THR A 164 -3.79 -9.52 10.56
CA THR A 164 -4.54 -8.52 11.33
C THR A 164 -5.17 -7.47 10.41
N ILE A 165 -4.41 -6.97 9.43
CA ILE A 165 -4.94 -5.99 8.46
C ILE A 165 -6.09 -6.63 7.66
N MET A 166 -5.92 -7.84 7.14
CA MET A 166 -6.97 -8.52 6.36
C MET A 166 -8.24 -8.81 7.15
N GLN A 167 -8.10 -9.12 8.45
CA GLN A 167 -9.23 -9.48 9.31
C GLN A 167 -9.97 -8.27 9.88
N GLU A 168 -9.26 -7.19 10.19
CA GLU A 168 -9.81 -6.09 10.98
C GLU A 168 -9.98 -4.80 10.19
N PHE A 169 -9.45 -4.70 8.97
CA PHE A 169 -9.61 -3.52 8.12
C PHE A 169 -10.61 -3.85 7.02
N PRO A 170 -11.53 -2.93 6.69
CA PRO A 170 -12.52 -3.15 5.63
C PRO A 170 -11.87 -2.95 4.25
N LEU A 171 -10.99 -3.86 3.86
CA LEU A 171 -10.31 -3.86 2.57
C LEU A 171 -11.31 -4.14 1.43
N GLU A 172 -11.24 -3.37 0.36
CA GLU A 172 -11.93 -3.70 -0.90
C GLU A 172 -11.18 -4.81 -1.66
N GLY A 173 -9.86 -4.85 -1.50
CA GLY A 173 -9.03 -5.90 -2.03
C GLY A 173 -7.54 -5.61 -1.85
N VAL A 174 -6.73 -6.52 -2.36
CA VAL A 174 -5.27 -6.43 -2.31
C VAL A 174 -4.64 -6.50 -3.69
N VAL A 175 -3.61 -5.68 -3.90
CA VAL A 175 -2.70 -5.75 -5.04
C VAL A 175 -1.45 -6.49 -4.60
N ILE A 176 -1.06 -7.50 -5.37
CA ILE A 176 0.13 -8.29 -5.11
C ILE A 176 1.31 -7.75 -5.90
N VAL A 177 2.45 -7.56 -5.28
CA VAL A 177 3.70 -7.15 -5.93
C VAL A 177 4.69 -8.31 -5.92
N SER A 178 5.21 -8.63 -7.10
CA SER A 178 6.14 -9.73 -7.33
C SER A 178 7.32 -9.29 -8.19
N THR A 179 8.26 -10.20 -8.41
CA THR A 179 9.37 -10.11 -9.38
C THR A 179 9.42 -11.41 -10.18
N PRO A 180 9.91 -11.44 -11.43
CA PRO A 180 9.82 -12.60 -12.32
C PRO A 180 10.70 -13.81 -11.93
N GLN A 181 11.22 -13.89 -10.71
CA GLN A 181 12.09 -14.97 -10.24
C GLN A 181 11.24 -16.21 -9.84
N ASP A 182 11.55 -17.39 -10.37
CA ASP A 182 10.73 -18.62 -10.16
C ASP A 182 10.51 -18.99 -8.67
N MET A 183 11.50 -18.74 -7.79
CA MET A 183 11.33 -18.99 -6.34
C MET A 183 10.29 -18.08 -5.69
N VAL A 184 10.05 -16.90 -6.26
CA VAL A 184 9.11 -15.89 -5.74
C VAL A 184 7.68 -16.30 -6.03
N SER A 185 7.41 -16.96 -7.16
CA SER A 185 6.06 -17.37 -7.55
C SER A 185 5.40 -18.31 -6.52
N MET A 186 6.17 -19.23 -5.90
CA MET A 186 5.63 -20.11 -4.84
C MET A 186 5.27 -19.33 -3.57
N ILE A 187 6.08 -18.34 -3.20
CA ILE A 187 5.83 -17.52 -1.99
C ILE A 187 4.63 -16.61 -2.24
N VAL A 188 4.54 -16.04 -3.43
CA VAL A 188 3.38 -15.24 -3.85
C VAL A 188 2.11 -16.07 -3.86
N LYS A 189 2.16 -17.33 -4.32
CA LYS A 189 0.98 -18.22 -4.26
C LYS A 189 0.46 -18.43 -2.84
N LYS A 190 1.33 -18.49 -1.82
CA LYS A 190 0.92 -18.56 -0.41
C LYS A 190 0.18 -17.31 0.05
N VAL A 191 0.64 -16.14 -0.40
CA VAL A 191 -0.04 -14.87 -0.11
C VAL A 191 -1.43 -14.82 -0.75
N VAL A 192 -1.57 -15.31 -1.98
CA VAL A 192 -2.87 -15.41 -2.66
C VAL A 192 -3.83 -16.31 -1.89
N ILE A 193 -3.37 -17.50 -1.49
CA ILE A 193 -4.17 -18.43 -0.68
C ILE A 193 -4.58 -17.80 0.65
N MET A 194 -3.66 -17.08 1.32
CA MET A 194 -3.98 -16.38 2.57
C MET A 194 -5.06 -15.31 2.38
N ALA A 195 -5.00 -14.54 1.29
CA ALA A 195 -6.04 -13.55 0.99
C ALA A 195 -7.39 -14.22 0.72
N GLU A 196 -7.41 -15.32 -0.04
CA GLU A 196 -8.61 -16.14 -0.28
C GLU A 196 -9.20 -16.71 1.02
N GLU A 197 -8.35 -17.25 1.91
CA GLU A 197 -8.77 -17.78 3.22
C GLU A 197 -9.39 -16.71 4.13
N MET A 198 -8.96 -15.45 3.99
CA MET A 198 -9.49 -14.30 4.73
C MET A 198 -10.67 -13.61 4.01
N ASP A 199 -11.19 -14.19 2.93
CA ASP A 199 -12.26 -13.61 2.09
C ASP A 199 -11.92 -12.21 1.54
N VAL A 200 -10.63 -11.97 1.28
CA VAL A 200 -10.13 -10.71 0.71
C VAL A 200 -9.89 -10.88 -0.78
N ASN A 201 -10.56 -10.05 -1.59
CA ASN A 201 -10.40 -10.05 -3.03
C ASN A 201 -8.98 -9.70 -3.46
N VAL A 202 -8.37 -10.51 -4.32
CA VAL A 202 -7.08 -10.19 -4.94
C VAL A 202 -7.33 -9.48 -6.27
N ILE A 203 -7.12 -8.17 -6.31
CA ILE A 203 -7.38 -7.30 -7.47
C ILE A 203 -6.50 -7.73 -8.66
N GLY A 204 -5.25 -8.09 -8.38
CA GLY A 204 -4.31 -8.58 -9.38
C GLY A 204 -2.88 -8.53 -8.91
N VAL A 205 -1.97 -8.74 -9.85
CA VAL A 205 -0.52 -8.77 -9.61
C VAL A 205 0.20 -7.73 -10.46
N VAL A 206 1.14 -7.02 -9.83
CA VAL A 206 2.16 -6.20 -10.49
C VAL A 206 3.45 -7.00 -10.50
N GLU A 207 3.99 -7.24 -11.69
CA GLU A 207 5.32 -7.82 -11.84
C GLU A 207 6.33 -6.67 -11.94
N ASN A 208 7.10 -6.46 -10.88
CA ASN A 208 8.08 -5.39 -10.79
C ASN A 208 9.48 -5.87 -11.18
N MET A 209 10.32 -4.95 -11.63
CA MET A 209 11.70 -5.21 -12.05
C MET A 209 11.78 -6.33 -13.11
N SER A 210 10.80 -6.38 -14.03
CA SER A 210 10.64 -7.49 -14.97
C SER A 210 11.64 -7.46 -16.11
N TYR A 211 11.96 -6.25 -16.59
CA TYR A 211 12.84 -6.02 -17.71
C TYR A 211 13.63 -4.72 -17.56
N VAL A 212 14.67 -4.56 -18.37
CA VAL A 212 15.33 -3.28 -18.64
C VAL A 212 14.97 -2.87 -20.06
N LYS A 213 14.56 -1.62 -20.24
CA LYS A 213 14.31 -1.07 -21.57
C LYS A 213 15.64 -0.58 -22.14
N CYS A 214 16.05 -1.11 -23.29
CA CYS A 214 17.25 -0.62 -23.98
C CYS A 214 17.06 0.84 -24.38
N SER A 215 17.94 1.73 -23.92
CA SER A 215 17.87 3.17 -24.22
C SER A 215 18.07 3.51 -25.70
N ASN A 216 18.72 2.62 -26.46
CA ASN A 216 19.03 2.85 -27.87
C ASN A 216 17.97 2.31 -28.84
N CYS A 217 17.35 1.15 -28.56
CA CYS A 217 16.38 0.51 -29.46
C CYS A 217 14.99 0.27 -28.85
N GLY A 218 14.80 0.52 -27.54
CA GLY A 218 13.52 0.31 -26.86
C GLY A 218 13.17 -1.15 -26.56
N GLU A 219 14.04 -2.11 -26.92
CA GLU A 219 13.82 -3.53 -26.66
C GLU A 219 13.74 -3.82 -25.15
N LYS A 220 12.76 -4.66 -24.76
CA LYS A 220 12.62 -5.15 -23.38
C LYS A 220 13.58 -6.32 -23.17
N ILE A 221 14.62 -6.11 -22.38
CA ILE A 221 15.58 -7.14 -21.99
C ILE A 221 15.11 -7.77 -20.68
N LYS A 222 14.60 -9.00 -20.73
CA LYS A 222 14.15 -9.74 -19.54
C LYS A 222 15.35 -10.14 -18.67
N LEU A 223 15.26 -9.88 -17.36
CA LEU A 223 16.40 -10.06 -16.44
C LEU A 223 16.50 -11.46 -15.84
N PHE A 224 15.36 -12.08 -15.47
CA PHE A 224 15.38 -13.26 -14.59
C PHE A 224 14.67 -14.49 -15.17
N SER A 225 13.68 -14.31 -16.05
CA SER A 225 12.88 -15.41 -16.59
C SER A 225 12.63 -15.24 -18.07
N LYS A 226 12.49 -16.37 -18.76
CA LYS A 226 12.02 -16.40 -20.16
C LYS A 226 10.50 -16.27 -20.24
N LYS A 227 9.79 -16.65 -19.18
CA LYS A 227 8.32 -16.55 -19.12
C LYS A 227 7.87 -15.10 -19.21
N SER A 228 6.71 -14.85 -19.79
CA SER A 228 6.09 -13.52 -19.75
C SER A 228 5.42 -13.26 -18.40
N ALA A 229 5.21 -11.99 -18.06
CA ALA A 229 4.48 -11.60 -16.86
C ALA A 229 3.05 -12.17 -16.86
N GLU A 230 2.43 -12.28 -18.04
CA GLU A 230 1.10 -12.88 -18.22
C GLU A 230 1.11 -14.37 -17.89
N GLU A 231 2.12 -15.12 -18.31
CA GLU A 231 2.25 -16.54 -17.96
C GLU A 231 2.41 -16.72 -16.45
N GLN A 232 3.12 -15.81 -15.76
CA GLN A 232 3.24 -15.83 -14.30
C GLN A 232 1.92 -15.49 -13.61
N ALA A 233 1.23 -14.46 -14.07
CA ALA A 233 -0.07 -14.07 -13.54
C ALA A 233 -1.10 -15.20 -13.70
N GLN A 234 -1.14 -15.86 -14.87
CA GLN A 234 -1.98 -17.02 -15.12
C GLN A 234 -1.66 -18.20 -14.19
N TYR A 235 -0.37 -18.48 -13.94
CA TYR A 235 0.03 -19.50 -12.97
C TYR A 235 -0.49 -19.19 -11.55
N LEU A 236 -0.50 -17.92 -11.17
CA LEU A 236 -1.05 -17.47 -9.89
C LEU A 236 -2.59 -17.48 -9.88
N GLY A 237 -3.25 -17.54 -11.03
CA GLY A 237 -4.69 -17.39 -11.16
C GLY A 237 -5.15 -15.93 -11.03
N LEU A 238 -4.26 -14.98 -11.28
CA LEU A 238 -4.49 -13.55 -11.08
C LEU A 238 -4.47 -12.79 -12.41
N LYS A 239 -5.10 -11.62 -12.43
CA LYS A 239 -4.95 -10.65 -13.51
C LYS A 239 -3.61 -9.92 -13.37
N LEU A 240 -2.86 -9.80 -14.47
CA LEU A 240 -1.71 -8.91 -14.54
C LEU A 240 -2.22 -7.46 -14.60
N LEU A 241 -1.81 -6.63 -13.64
CA LEU A 241 -2.12 -5.21 -13.60
C LEU A 241 -1.08 -4.40 -14.36
N GLU A 242 0.20 -4.77 -14.22
CA GLU A 242 1.31 -4.07 -14.86
C GLU A 242 2.57 -4.96 -14.90
N GLU A 243 3.37 -4.80 -15.95
CA GLU A 243 4.74 -5.31 -16.05
C GLU A 243 5.72 -4.12 -16.01
N MET A 244 6.36 -3.89 -14.86
CA MET A 244 7.18 -2.70 -14.64
C MET A 244 8.67 -2.93 -14.94
N PRO A 245 9.35 -1.96 -15.58
CA PRO A 245 10.78 -2.03 -15.80
C PRO A 245 11.57 -1.72 -14.52
N VAL A 246 12.84 -2.11 -14.52
CA VAL A 246 13.84 -1.43 -13.69
C VAL A 246 14.04 -0.02 -14.23
N ASN A 247 13.68 0.98 -13.43
CA ASN A 247 13.73 2.39 -13.83
C ASN A 247 14.73 3.18 -12.96
N SER A 248 15.87 3.53 -13.55
CA SER A 248 16.92 4.32 -12.88
C SER A 248 16.52 5.78 -12.65
N GLU A 249 15.75 6.38 -13.56
CA GLU A 249 15.28 7.76 -13.43
C GLU A 249 14.30 7.90 -12.27
N LEU A 250 13.47 6.88 -12.04
CA LEU A 250 12.61 6.82 -10.85
C LEU A 250 13.46 6.85 -9.57
N VAL A 251 14.50 6.03 -9.49
CA VAL A 251 15.39 5.97 -8.33
C VAL A 251 16.09 7.32 -8.12
N GLU A 252 16.65 7.92 -9.18
CA GLU A 252 17.27 9.24 -9.11
C GLU A 252 16.28 10.33 -8.69
N SER A 253 15.03 10.25 -9.13
CA SER A 253 13.98 11.20 -8.73
C SER A 253 13.63 11.07 -7.25
N MET A 254 13.68 9.86 -6.67
CA MET A 254 13.47 9.62 -5.24
C MET A 254 14.61 10.23 -4.42
N GLU A 255 15.87 10.02 -4.82
CA GLU A 255 17.04 10.58 -4.14
C GLU A 255 17.05 12.11 -4.16
N ASN A 256 16.55 12.71 -5.25
CA ASN A 256 16.46 14.16 -5.40
C ASN A 256 15.16 14.78 -4.87
N GLY A 257 14.27 14.00 -4.23
CA GLY A 257 12.99 14.49 -3.68
C GLY A 257 11.99 14.98 -4.74
N LYS A 258 12.11 14.50 -5.99
CA LYS A 258 11.27 14.89 -7.14
C LYS A 258 10.35 13.77 -7.63
N VAL A 259 10.27 12.65 -6.91
CA VAL A 259 9.55 11.45 -7.34
C VAL A 259 8.08 11.71 -7.68
N GLU A 260 7.38 12.54 -6.90
CA GLU A 260 5.96 12.83 -7.14
C GLU A 260 5.78 13.54 -8.49
N SER A 261 6.65 14.50 -8.80
CA SER A 261 6.65 15.19 -10.10
C SER A 261 7.05 14.28 -11.26
N TYR A 262 7.99 13.36 -11.05
CA TYR A 262 8.40 12.40 -12.07
C TYR A 262 7.25 11.45 -12.44
N ILE A 263 6.64 10.82 -11.43
CA ILE A 263 5.54 9.86 -11.63
C ILE A 263 4.29 10.57 -12.16
N GLY A 264 3.96 11.76 -11.62
CA GLY A 264 2.80 12.53 -12.05
C GLY A 264 2.83 12.87 -13.55
N ASN A 265 4.02 13.15 -14.09
CA ASN A 265 4.21 13.53 -15.50
C ASN A 265 4.51 12.34 -16.44
N SER A 266 4.96 11.20 -15.91
CA SER A 266 5.28 10.02 -16.74
C SER A 266 4.00 9.30 -17.21
N HIS A 267 3.98 8.78 -18.43
CA HIS A 267 2.88 7.92 -18.89
C HIS A 267 3.08 6.43 -18.54
N ASP A 268 4.28 6.05 -18.09
CA ASP A 268 4.69 4.65 -17.91
C ASP A 268 3.93 3.91 -16.80
N TYR A 269 3.19 4.64 -15.95
CA TYR A 269 2.42 4.05 -14.85
C TYR A 269 0.90 4.31 -14.95
N ASN A 270 0.43 4.77 -16.12
CA ASN A 270 -1.00 5.02 -16.33
C ASN A 270 -1.78 3.71 -16.42
N ASP A 271 -1.24 2.70 -17.10
CA ASP A 271 -1.86 1.38 -17.24
C ASP A 271 -2.11 0.73 -15.88
N LEU A 272 -1.16 0.83 -14.94
CA LEU A 272 -1.33 0.43 -13.55
C LEU A 272 -2.53 1.11 -12.86
N LEU A 273 -2.70 2.42 -13.04
CA LEU A 273 -3.83 3.18 -12.48
C LEU A 273 -5.16 2.76 -13.13
N ASP A 274 -5.19 2.71 -14.46
CA ASP A 274 -6.40 2.40 -15.22
C ASP A 274 -6.88 0.98 -14.91
N ASN A 275 -5.95 0.03 -14.82
CA ASN A 275 -6.24 -1.35 -14.44
C ASN A 275 -6.72 -1.47 -12.99
N LEU A 276 -6.22 -0.65 -12.06
CA LEU A 276 -6.71 -0.61 -10.69
C LEU A 276 -8.16 -0.08 -10.65
N ILE A 277 -8.42 1.09 -11.23
CA ILE A 277 -9.74 1.75 -11.19
C ILE A 277 -10.80 0.95 -11.93
N ALA A 278 -10.46 0.32 -13.06
CA ALA A 278 -11.39 -0.49 -13.84
C ALA A 278 -11.92 -1.70 -13.08
N LEU A 279 -11.19 -2.17 -12.06
CA LEU A 279 -11.55 -3.34 -11.25
C LEU A 279 -12.28 -2.98 -9.94
N SER A 280 -12.25 -1.70 -9.56
CA SER A 280 -12.99 -1.13 -8.42
C SER A 280 -14.43 -0.72 -8.76
N LYS A 281 -14.89 -0.96 -9.99
CA LYS A 281 -16.25 -0.67 -10.48
C LYS A 281 -17.05 -1.95 -10.68
#